data_AF-A0A2U1UZ36-F1
#
_entry.id   AF-A0A2U1UZ36-F1
#
_cell.length_a   1.000
_cell.length_b   1.000
_cell.length_c   1.000
_cell.angle_alpha   90.00
_cell.angle_beta   90.00
_cell.angle_gamma   90.00
#
_symmetry.space_group_name_H-M   'P 1'
#
loop_
_entity.id
_entity.type
_entity.pdbx_description
1 polymer ?
#
loop_
_entity_poly.entity_id
_entity_poly.type
_entity_poly.pdbx_seq_one_letter_code
_entity_poly.pdbx_strand_id
1 'polypeptide(L)'
;MHRLALVMLLLTSAAAMAAEHDIPWFQAHPAERGAWLRKCRDDMRLGQDPVCGNAQKAEDRERARKIAPSSPIPDFDPTESPLMQRAIKSACQRPPAERGMLGQYCGRT
;
A
#
# COMPACT_ATOMS: atom_id res chain seq x y z
N MET A 1 40.14 -26.39 -8.53
CA MET A 1 38.82 -25.88 -8.97
C MET A 1 37.70 -26.36 -8.03
N HIS A 2 37.73 -26.06 -6.73
CA HIS A 2 36.71 -26.57 -5.78
C HIS A 2 36.33 -25.58 -4.65
N ARG A 3 36.79 -24.32 -4.72
CA ARG A 3 36.56 -23.33 -3.64
C ARG A 3 35.54 -22.23 -3.97
N LEU A 4 34.97 -22.22 -5.18
CA LEU A 4 34.06 -21.16 -5.64
C LEU A 4 32.57 -21.55 -5.61
N ALA A 5 32.24 -22.80 -5.26
CA ALA A 5 30.85 -23.27 -5.27
C ALA A 5 30.13 -23.10 -3.91
N LEU A 6 30.81 -22.66 -2.85
CA LEU A 6 30.25 -22.66 -1.49
C LEU A 6 29.65 -21.32 -1.04
N VAL A 7 29.65 -20.28 -1.89
CA VAL A 7 29.18 -18.93 -1.49
C VAL A 7 27.79 -18.58 -2.04
N MET A 8 27.24 -19.34 -3.01
CA MET A 8 25.94 -19.03 -3.62
C MET A 8 24.72 -19.70 -2.95
N LEU A 9 24.89 -20.52 -1.91
CA LEU A 9 23.77 -21.27 -1.31
C LEU A 9 23.22 -20.67 0.00
N LEU A 10 23.54 -19.42 0.32
CA LEU A 10 23.06 -18.75 1.53
C LEU A 10 22.02 -17.63 1.27
N LEU A 11 21.45 -17.55 0.06
CA LEU A 11 20.35 -16.62 -0.24
C LEU A 11 18.94 -17.23 -0.13
N THR A 12 18.80 -18.49 0.25
CA THR A 12 17.46 -19.12 0.33
C THR A 12 16.89 -19.07 1.73
N SER A 13 15.90 -18.20 1.88
CA SER A 13 14.83 -18.27 2.87
C SER A 13 15.20 -17.91 4.31
N ALA A 14 15.30 -16.61 4.57
CA ALA A 14 14.57 -16.07 5.70
C ALA A 14 13.07 -16.26 5.42
N ALA A 15 12.57 -17.47 5.59
CA ALA A 15 11.14 -17.72 5.68
C ALA A 15 10.69 -17.04 6.96
N ALA A 16 10.31 -15.76 6.85
CA ALA A 16 9.45 -15.14 7.85
C ALA A 16 8.33 -16.15 8.09
N MET A 17 8.21 -16.65 9.31
CA MET A 17 7.13 -17.56 9.66
C MET A 17 5.83 -16.81 9.35
N ALA A 18 5.25 -17.10 8.19
CA ALA A 18 4.00 -16.53 7.78
C ALA A 18 3.00 -16.98 8.84
N ALA A 19 2.28 -16.01 9.42
CA ALA A 19 1.14 -16.36 10.23
C ALA A 19 0.24 -17.29 9.42
N GLU A 20 -0.39 -18.27 10.07
CA GLU A 20 -1.24 -19.28 9.44
C GLU A 20 -2.27 -18.64 8.47
N HIS A 21 -2.71 -17.42 8.79
CA HIS A 21 -3.51 -16.58 7.91
C HIS A 21 -2.82 -15.25 7.62
N ASP A 22 -2.53 -15.03 6.34
CA ASP A 22 -1.91 -13.81 5.83
C ASP A 22 -2.96 -12.83 5.29
N ILE A 23 -2.50 -11.66 4.81
CA ILE A 23 -3.39 -10.61 4.31
C ILE A 23 -4.19 -11.09 3.09
N PRO A 24 -3.59 -11.69 2.04
CA PRO A 24 -4.33 -12.28 0.92
C PRO A 24 -5.42 -13.27 1.34
N TRP A 25 -5.13 -14.16 2.29
CA TRP A 25 -6.13 -15.10 2.80
C TRP A 25 -7.33 -14.37 3.39
N PHE A 26 -7.11 -13.38 4.27
CA PHE A 26 -8.19 -12.59 4.86
C PHE A 26 -8.94 -11.70 3.85
N GLN A 27 -8.32 -11.33 2.72
CA GLN A 27 -9.01 -10.61 1.65
C GLN A 27 -10.01 -11.52 0.93
N ALA A 28 -9.67 -12.81 0.75
CA ALA A 28 -10.56 -13.81 0.16
C ALA A 28 -11.64 -14.34 1.13
N HIS A 29 -11.43 -14.20 2.43
CA HIS A 29 -12.29 -14.76 3.49
C HIS A 29 -12.87 -13.66 4.41
N PRO A 30 -13.88 -12.88 3.95
CA PRO A 30 -14.38 -11.73 4.68
C PRO A 30 -15.15 -12.08 5.97
N ALA A 31 -15.82 -13.23 6.02
CA ALA A 31 -16.55 -13.67 7.21
C ALA A 31 -15.57 -14.00 8.35
N GLU A 32 -14.50 -14.71 8.01
CA GLU A 32 -13.40 -15.12 8.88
C GLU A 32 -12.60 -13.91 9.33
N ARG A 33 -12.32 -12.96 8.43
CA ARG A 33 -11.74 -11.66 8.80
C ARG A 33 -12.58 -10.97 9.87
N GLY A 34 -13.89 -10.88 9.66
CA GLY A 34 -14.81 -10.27 10.63
C GLY A 34 -14.83 -10.98 11.98
N ALA A 35 -14.79 -12.31 12.00
CA ALA A 35 -14.72 -13.11 13.22
C ALA A 35 -13.41 -12.88 13.99
N TRP A 36 -12.28 -12.87 13.28
CA TRP A 36 -10.97 -12.59 13.86
C TRP A 36 -10.89 -11.18 14.42
N LEU A 37 -11.37 -10.15 13.71
CA LEU A 37 -11.36 -8.78 14.22
C LEU A 37 -12.15 -8.63 15.53
N ARG A 38 -13.30 -9.32 15.66
CA ARG A 38 -14.04 -9.33 16.93
C ARG A 38 -13.21 -9.99 18.03
N LYS A 39 -12.68 -11.18 17.78
CA LYS A 39 -11.85 -11.92 18.72
C LYS A 39 -10.63 -11.10 19.18
N CYS A 40 -9.93 -10.45 18.25
CA CYS A 40 -8.75 -9.62 18.54
C CYS A 40 -9.07 -8.39 19.38
N ARG A 41 -10.26 -7.80 19.22
CA ARG A 41 -10.71 -6.67 20.04
C ARG A 41 -11.18 -7.12 21.42
N ASP A 42 -11.81 -8.28 21.51
CA ASP A 42 -12.41 -8.75 22.75
C ASP A 42 -11.35 -9.39 23.69
N ASP A 43 -10.20 -9.83 23.16
CA ASP A 43 -9.04 -10.31 23.92
C ASP A 43 -7.76 -9.52 23.60
N MET A 44 -7.42 -8.58 24.48
CA MET A 44 -6.22 -7.75 24.36
C MET A 44 -4.91 -8.55 24.35
N ARG A 45 -4.89 -9.79 24.88
CA ARG A 45 -3.68 -10.64 24.84
C ARG A 45 -3.35 -11.06 23.41
N LEU A 46 -4.36 -11.16 22.54
CA LEU A 46 -4.20 -11.47 21.12
C LEU A 46 -3.86 -10.24 20.28
N GLY A 47 -3.89 -9.03 20.84
CA GLY A 47 -3.59 -7.80 20.09
C GLY A 47 -2.18 -7.76 19.49
N GLN A 48 -1.23 -8.54 20.04
CA GLN A 48 0.12 -8.69 19.49
C GLN A 48 0.29 -9.88 18.53
N ASP A 49 -0.76 -10.68 18.34
CA ASP A 49 -0.73 -11.82 17.42
C ASP A 49 -0.59 -11.34 15.97
N PRO A 50 0.38 -11.85 15.19
CA PRO A 50 0.52 -11.54 13.78
C PRO A 50 -0.77 -11.75 12.96
N VAL A 51 -1.61 -12.71 13.33
CA VAL A 51 -2.91 -12.98 12.67
C VAL A 51 -3.86 -11.79 12.86
N CYS A 52 -3.91 -11.18 14.04
CA CYS A 52 -4.71 -9.99 14.29
C CYS A 52 -4.22 -8.80 13.46
N GLY A 53 -2.90 -8.62 13.35
CA GLY A 53 -2.31 -7.60 12.48
C GLY A 53 -2.63 -7.80 10.99
N ASN A 54 -2.65 -9.05 10.52
CA ASN A 54 -3.01 -9.39 9.14
C ASN A 54 -4.50 -9.17 8.85
N ALA A 55 -5.39 -9.56 9.78
CA ALA A 55 -6.82 -9.31 9.67
C ALA A 55 -7.14 -7.81 9.61
N GLN A 56 -6.51 -7.00 10.46
CA GLN A 56 -6.66 -5.54 10.45
C GLN A 56 -6.16 -4.92 9.14
N LYS A 57 -4.97 -5.29 8.68
CA LYS A 57 -4.43 -4.79 7.39
C LYS A 57 -5.33 -5.17 6.21
N ALA A 58 -5.93 -6.36 6.23
CA ALA A 58 -6.89 -6.76 5.19
C ALA A 58 -8.15 -5.88 5.22
N GLU A 59 -8.67 -5.57 6.41
CA GLU A 59 -9.83 -4.69 6.59
C GLU A 59 -9.53 -3.25 6.17
N ASP A 60 -8.36 -2.73 6.50
CA ASP A 60 -7.93 -1.38 6.09
C ASP A 60 -7.83 -1.27 4.57
N ARG A 61 -7.29 -2.30 3.90
CA ARG A 61 -7.25 -2.36 2.43
C ARG A 61 -8.65 -2.41 1.82
N GLU A 62 -9.56 -3.16 2.42
CA GLU A 62 -10.95 -3.24 1.96
C GLU A 62 -11.68 -1.90 2.14
N ARG A 63 -11.50 -1.24 3.29
CA ARG A 63 -12.03 0.10 3.52
C ARG A 63 -11.45 1.10 2.52
N ALA A 64 -10.13 1.08 2.32
CA ALA A 64 -9.44 1.92 1.35
C ALA A 64 -10.01 1.73 -0.06
N ARG A 65 -10.30 0.51 -0.50
CA ARG A 65 -10.96 0.26 -1.80
C ARG A 65 -12.35 0.90 -1.90
N LYS A 66 -13.12 0.90 -0.81
CA LYS A 66 -14.47 1.49 -0.77
C LYS A 66 -14.46 3.02 -0.76
N ILE A 67 -13.44 3.63 -0.17
CA ILE A 67 -13.30 5.09 -0.07
C ILE A 67 -12.40 5.68 -1.16
N ALA A 68 -11.61 4.85 -1.84
CA ALA A 68 -10.79 5.29 -2.95
C ALA A 68 -11.74 5.84 -4.03
N PRO A 69 -11.57 7.09 -4.46
CA PRO A 69 -12.41 7.63 -5.51
C PRO A 69 -12.22 6.77 -6.75
N SER A 70 -13.32 6.15 -7.21
CA SER A 70 -13.37 5.26 -8.38
C SER A 70 -13.19 6.02 -9.70
N SER A 71 -13.10 7.35 -9.63
CA SER A 71 -13.06 8.30 -10.73
C SER A 71 -12.15 9.47 -10.35
N PRO A 72 -11.65 10.27 -11.30
CA PRO A 72 -11.19 11.62 -11.00
C PRO A 72 -12.24 12.30 -10.13
N ILE A 73 -11.83 12.98 -9.06
CA ILE A 73 -12.74 13.79 -8.25
C ILE A 73 -13.46 14.73 -9.23
N PRO A 74 -14.79 14.63 -9.40
CA PRO A 74 -15.51 15.50 -10.32
C PRO A 74 -15.18 16.96 -10.00
N ASP A 75 -14.88 17.74 -11.03
CA ASP A 75 -14.54 19.16 -10.93
C ASP A 75 -13.25 19.51 -10.15
N PHE A 76 -12.40 18.51 -9.84
CA PHE A 76 -11.08 18.81 -9.32
C PHE A 76 -10.13 19.24 -10.43
N ASP A 77 -9.94 20.54 -10.56
CA ASP A 77 -8.83 21.11 -11.31
C ASP A 77 -7.62 21.34 -10.36
N PRO A 78 -6.53 20.55 -10.46
CA PRO A 78 -5.36 20.75 -9.61
C PRO A 78 -4.66 22.09 -9.85
N THR A 79 -4.95 22.80 -10.96
CA THR A 79 -4.46 24.16 -11.17
C THR A 79 -5.16 25.18 -10.25
N GLU A 80 -6.32 24.86 -9.67
CA GLU A 80 -7.05 25.73 -8.74
C GLU A 80 -6.63 25.53 -7.27
N SER A 81 -5.95 24.43 -6.94
CA SER A 81 -5.46 24.17 -5.58
C SER A 81 -4.13 24.87 -5.30
N PRO A 82 -4.02 25.77 -4.30
CA PRO A 82 -2.77 26.48 -3.98
C PRO A 82 -1.63 25.54 -3.56
N LEU A 83 -1.97 24.37 -2.99
CA LEU A 83 -1.01 23.33 -2.67
C LEU A 83 -0.43 22.72 -3.93
N MET A 84 -1.28 22.48 -4.94
CA MET A 84 -0.87 21.84 -6.19
C MET A 84 -0.21 22.78 -7.18
N GLN A 85 -0.60 24.06 -7.21
CA GLN A 85 0.06 25.08 -8.05
C GLN A 85 1.57 25.13 -7.82
N ARG A 86 2.03 25.04 -6.56
CA ARG A 86 3.47 25.01 -6.25
C ARG A 86 4.17 23.79 -6.81
N ALA A 87 3.55 22.61 -6.67
CA ALA A 87 4.08 21.37 -7.20
C ALA A 87 4.09 21.37 -8.74
N ILE A 88 3.02 21.86 -9.37
CA ILE A 88 2.92 22.01 -10.83
C ILE A 88 4.01 22.95 -11.32
N LYS A 89 4.11 24.16 -10.76
CA LYS A 89 5.15 25.13 -11.14
C LYS A 89 6.55 24.56 -11.01
N SER A 90 6.85 23.84 -9.93
CA SER A 90 8.14 23.17 -9.75
C SER A 90 8.39 22.07 -10.79
N ALA A 91 7.39 21.26 -11.12
CA ALA A 91 7.51 20.25 -12.16
C ALA A 91 7.75 20.87 -13.54
N CYS A 92 7.12 22.00 -13.84
CA CYS A 92 7.23 22.67 -15.14
C CYS A 92 8.59 23.35 -15.39
N GLN A 93 9.36 23.60 -14.33
CA GLN A 93 10.74 24.06 -14.43
C GLN A 93 11.72 22.94 -14.83
N ARG A 94 11.31 21.67 -14.75
CA ARG A 94 12.14 20.52 -15.12
C ARG A 94 12.06 20.22 -16.63
N PRO A 95 13.08 19.53 -17.19
CA PRO A 95 13.02 19.01 -18.55
C PRO A 95 11.75 18.17 -18.79
N PRO A 96 11.16 18.13 -20.01
CA PRO A 96 9.93 17.41 -20.29
C PRO A 96 9.89 15.95 -19.81
N ALA A 97 11.03 15.24 -19.91
CA ALA A 97 11.16 13.86 -19.46
C ALA A 97 11.07 13.67 -17.93
N GLU A 98 11.23 14.75 -17.15
CA GLU A 98 11.32 14.71 -15.68
C GLU A 98 10.11 15.33 -14.97
N ARG A 99 9.09 15.77 -15.73
CA ARG A 99 7.90 16.46 -15.18
C ARG A 99 6.90 15.50 -14.52
N GLY A 100 6.96 14.22 -14.87
CA GLY A 100 6.02 13.19 -14.39
C GLY A 100 4.56 13.51 -14.74
N MET A 101 3.62 13.06 -13.90
CA MET A 101 2.18 13.26 -14.12
C MET A 101 1.77 14.74 -14.10
N LEU A 102 2.57 15.62 -13.47
CA LEU A 102 2.25 17.05 -13.39
C LEU A 102 2.59 17.82 -14.66
N GLY A 103 3.38 17.23 -15.58
CA GLY A 103 3.76 17.85 -16.84
C GLY A 103 2.57 18.25 -17.72
N GLN A 104 1.44 17.54 -17.58
CA GLN A 104 0.21 17.81 -18.32
C GLN A 104 -0.45 19.16 -17.98
N TYR A 105 0.00 19.84 -16.91
CA TYR A 105 -0.56 21.11 -16.46
C TYR A 105 0.32 22.33 -16.80
N CYS A 106 1.50 22.15 -17.41
CA CYS A 106 2.48 23.23 -17.59
C CYS A 106 2.09 24.36 -18.55
N GLY A 107 0.99 24.23 -19.29
CA GLY A 107 0.41 25.29 -20.13
C GLY A 107 -0.89 25.87 -19.57
N ARG A 108 -1.28 25.47 -18.34
CA ARG A 108 -2.55 25.84 -17.71
C ARG A 108 -2.39 26.73 -16.48
N THR A 109 -1.16 26.92 -16.01
CA THR A 109 -0.79 27.76 -14.85
C THR A 109 -0.19 29.07 -15.27
#